data_AF-A0A5E4LLP4-F1
#
_entry.id   AF-A0A5E4LLP4-F1
#
_cell.length_a   1.000
_cell.length_b   1.000
_cell.length_c   1.000
_cell.angle_alpha   90.00
_cell.angle_beta   90.00
_cell.angle_gamma   90.00
#
_symmetry.space_group_name_H-M   'P 1'
#
loop_
_entity.id
_entity.type
_entity.pdbx_description
1 polymer ?
#
loop_
_entity_poly.entity_id
_entity_poly.type
_entity_poly.pdbx_seq_one_letter_code
_entity_poly.pdbx_strand_id
1 'polypeptide(L)' 'MDSTAKKEEPGKAGMCGYCDLSLENIRRKNLIFERKVSYSGRSLIITIPEDLARHMGIKKGAKTRLIPVGRKAFLVEVG' A
#
# COMPACT_ATOMS: atom_id res chain seq x y z
N MET A 1 3.32 -21.00 -36.99
CA MET A 1 2.06 -21.54 -36.43
C MET A 1 2.45 -22.26 -35.15
N ASP A 2 2.22 -21.79 -33.94
CA ASP A 2 1.46 -20.64 -33.46
C ASP A 2 2.06 -20.24 -32.10
N SER A 3 2.59 -19.02 -32.02
CA SER A 3 3.07 -18.42 -30.77
C SER A 3 1.86 -17.81 -30.05
N THR A 4 1.12 -18.61 -29.29
CA THR A 4 0.05 -18.09 -28.43
C THR A 4 0.63 -17.70 -27.07
N ALA A 5 1.34 -16.58 -27.03
CA ALA A 5 1.56 -15.84 -25.80
C ALA A 5 0.19 -15.38 -25.26
N LYS A 6 -0.30 -16.03 -24.21
CA LYS A 6 -1.50 -15.61 -23.49
C LYS A 6 -1.28 -14.16 -23.01
N LYS A 7 -2.01 -13.21 -23.58
CA LYS A 7 -2.08 -11.84 -23.05
C LYS A 7 -2.74 -11.90 -21.68
N GLU A 8 -1.93 -11.74 -20.64
CA GLU A 8 -2.41 -11.57 -19.27
C GLU A 8 -3.10 -10.20 -19.13
N GLU A 9 -4.37 -10.20 -18.71
CA GLU A 9 -5.13 -8.97 -18.47
C GLU A 9 -4.67 -8.32 -17.16
N PRO A 10 -4.24 -7.05 -17.17
CA PRO A 10 -3.89 -6.36 -15.93
C PRO A 10 -5.14 -6.19 -15.05
N GLY A 11 -5.09 -6.66 -13.80
CA GLY A 11 -6.13 -6.40 -12.80
C GLY A 11 -6.85 -7.62 -12.21
N LYS A 12 -6.50 -8.86 -12.59
CA LYS A 12 -6.99 -10.04 -11.85
C LYS A 12 -6.20 -10.19 -10.54
N ALA A 13 -6.89 -10.03 -9.41
CA ALA A 13 -6.37 -10.35 -8.08
C ALA A 13 -6.00 -11.84 -8.05
N GLY A 14 -4.71 -12.13 -8.18
CA GLY A 14 -4.20 -13.50 -8.22
C GLY A 14 -2.81 -13.64 -8.82
N MET A 15 -2.44 -12.83 -9.81
CA MET A 15 -1.11 -12.88 -10.44
C MET A 15 -0.77 -11.52 -11.05
N CYS A 16 -0.41 -10.53 -10.24
CA CYS A 16 0.27 -9.35 -10.75
C CYS A 16 1.80 -9.58 -10.68
N GLY A 17 2.53 -9.43 -11.78
CA GLY A 17 4.02 -9.39 -11.77
C GLY A 17 4.60 -8.20 -10.98
N TYR A 18 3.74 -7.39 -10.36
CA TYR A 18 4.06 -6.33 -9.41
C TYR A 18 3.59 -6.64 -7.97
N CYS A 19 3.04 -7.83 -7.68
CA CYS A 19 2.50 -8.21 -6.36
C CYS A 19 3.54 -8.27 -5.24
N ASP A 20 4.82 -8.41 -5.57
CA ASP A 20 5.83 -8.51 -4.52
C ASP A 20 6.07 -7.12 -3.94
N LEU A 21 5.24 -6.76 -2.95
CA LEU A 21 5.33 -5.59 -2.10
C LEU A 21 6.46 -5.73 -1.05
N SER A 22 7.51 -6.51 -1.35
CA SER A 22 8.73 -6.50 -0.55
C SER A 22 9.31 -5.08 -0.49
N LEU A 23 9.87 -4.72 0.66
CA LEU A 23 10.52 -3.41 0.86
C LEU A 23 11.55 -3.09 -0.22
N GLU A 24 12.20 -4.12 -0.76
CA GLU A 24 13.18 -3.99 -1.83
C GLU A 24 12.52 -3.58 -3.16
N ASN A 25 11.40 -4.21 -3.54
CA ASN A 25 10.66 -3.84 -4.74
C ASN A 25 9.97 -2.49 -4.64
N ILE A 26 9.43 -2.13 -3.46
CA ILE A 26 8.82 -0.81 -3.22
C ILE A 26 9.86 0.29 -3.46
N ARG A 27 11.09 0.10 -2.96
CA ARG A 27 12.20 1.04 -3.18
C ARG A 27 12.67 1.08 -4.62
N ARG A 28 12.82 -0.08 -5.28
CA ARG A 28 13.28 -0.15 -6.68
C ARG A 28 12.26 0.43 -7.67
N LYS A 29 10.96 0.26 -7.41
CA LYS A 29 9.87 0.69 -8.30
C LYS A 29 9.25 2.04 -7.91
N ASN A 30 9.79 2.72 -6.89
CA ASN A 30 9.27 4.00 -6.39
C ASN A 30 7.76 3.99 -6.12
N LEU A 31 7.25 2.91 -5.51
CA LEU A 31 5.85 2.82 -5.10
C LEU A 31 5.65 3.63 -3.80
N ILE A 32 5.79 4.95 -3.92
CA ILE A 32 5.73 5.91 -2.81
C ILE A 32 4.49 6.77 -2.99
N PHE A 33 3.62 6.77 -1.98
CA PHE A 33 2.46 7.66 -1.94
C PHE A 33 2.78 8.82 -0.99
N GLU A 34 3.13 9.97 -1.54
CA GLU A 34 3.31 11.18 -0.74
C GLU A 34 1.94 11.78 -0.40
N ARG A 35 1.73 12.08 0.88
CA ARG A 35 0.50 12.66 1.41
C ARG A 35 0.83 13.76 2.40
N LYS A 36 0.07 14.84 2.34
CA LYS A 36 0.12 15.89 3.36
C LYS A 36 -0.43 15.33 4.67
N VAL A 37 0.25 15.63 5.77
CA VAL A 37 -0.28 15.41 7.11
C VAL A 37 -1.33 16.48 7.39
N SER A 38 -2.50 16.07 7.85
CA SER A 38 -3.59 16.95 8.24
C SER A 38 -3.84 16.88 9.74
N TYR A 39 -4.55 17.87 10.28
CA TYR A 39 -4.99 17.86 11.66
C TYR A 39 -6.43 17.33 11.79
N SER A 40 -6.68 16.56 12.84
CA SER A 40 -8.02 16.17 13.29
C SER A 40 -8.08 16.36 14.80
N GLY A 41 -8.66 17.49 15.22
CA GLY A 41 -8.66 17.90 16.63
C GLY A 41 -7.23 18.08 17.15
N ARG A 42 -6.86 17.30 18.17
CA ARG A 42 -5.51 17.31 18.79
C ARG A 42 -4.55 16.26 18.20
N SER A 43 -4.95 15.58 17.13
CA SER A 43 -4.19 14.50 16.52
C SER A 43 -3.80 14.83 15.08
N LEU A 44 -2.69 14.26 14.63
CA LEU A 44 -2.31 14.25 13.22
C LEU A 44 -2.92 13.05 12.51
N ILE A 45 -3.34 13.24 11.27
CA ILE A 45 -3.87 12.17 10.41
C ILE A 45 -3.17 12.17 9.05
N ILE A 46 -3.01 10.97 8.49
CA ILE A 46 -2.56 10.75 7.12
C ILE A 46 -3.67 9.98 6.42
N THR A 47 -4.09 10.44 5.25
CA THR A 47 -5.16 9.80 4.48
C THR A 47 -4.60 8.70 3.58
N ILE A 48 -5.15 7.50 3.71
CA ILE A 48 -4.87 6.39 2.81
C ILE A 48 -5.88 6.49 1.64
N PRO A 49 -5.42 6.56 0.37
CA PRO A 49 -6.34 6.56 -0.77
C PRO A 49 -7.21 5.32 -0.79
N GLU A 50 -8.48 5.48 -1.21
CA GLU A 50 -9.49 4.41 -1.18
C GLU A 50 -9.06 3.17 -1.97
N ASP A 51 -8.45 3.36 -3.14
CA ASP A 51 -7.96 2.24 -3.97
C ASP A 51 -6.92 1.40 -3.24
N LEU A 52 -5.99 2.04 -2.53
CA LEU A 52 -4.98 1.35 -1.74
C LEU A 52 -5.61 0.66 -0.53
N ALA A 53 -6.55 1.33 0.14
CA ALA A 53 -7.29 0.72 1.26
C ALA A 53 -8.06 -0.53 0.80
N ARG A 54 -8.74 -0.47 -0.36
CA ARG A 54 -9.45 -1.61 -0.96
C ARG A 54 -8.47 -2.73 -1.33
N HIS A 55 -7.37 -2.40 -1.98
CA HIS A 55 -6.34 -3.38 -2.37
C HIS A 55 -5.72 -4.08 -1.15
N MET A 56 -5.46 -3.35 -0.07
CA MET A 56 -4.90 -3.87 1.17
C MET A 56 -5.95 -4.44 2.14
N GLY A 57 -7.25 -4.41 1.79
CA GLY A 57 -8.33 -4.88 2.66
C GLY A 57 -8.56 -4.04 3.93
N ILE A 58 -8.08 -2.80 3.97
CA ILE A 58 -8.21 -1.89 5.13
C ILE A 58 -9.66 -1.38 5.20
N LYS A 59 -10.33 -1.65 6.33
CA LYS A 59 -11.71 -1.22 6.57
C LYS A 59 -11.76 -0.01 7.50
N LYS A 60 -12.78 0.83 7.35
CA LYS A 60 -13.08 1.90 8.30
C LYS A 60 -13.26 1.32 9.71
N GLY A 61 -12.54 1.86 10.69
CA GLY A 61 -12.58 1.38 12.07
C GLY A 61 -11.68 0.18 12.36
N ALA A 62 -10.89 -0.30 11.38
CA ALA A 62 -9.85 -1.29 11.63
C ALA A 62 -8.86 -0.79 12.69
N LYS A 63 -8.46 -1.67 13.61
CA LYS A 63 -7.42 -1.36 14.58
C LYS A 63 -6.08 -1.36 13.86
N THR A 64 -5.28 -0.33 14.11
CA THR A 64 -3.94 -0.21 13.56
C THR A 64 -2.95 -0.03 14.69
N ARG A 65 -1.73 -0.54 14.50
CA ARG A 65 -0.61 -0.33 15.43
C ARG A 65 0.39 0.60 14.77
N LEU A 66 0.71 1.68 15.46
CA LEU A 66 1.74 2.63 15.08
C LEU A 66 2.99 2.31 15.91
N ILE A 67 4.01 1.79 15.25
CA ILE A 67 5.26 1.38 15.89
C ILE A 67 6.36 2.35 15.46
N PRO A 68 6.85 3.24 16.34
CA PRO A 68 7.94 4.14 15.98
C PRO A 68 9.23 3.36 15.71
N VAL A 69 9.91 3.69 14.61
CA VAL A 69 11.21 3.12 14.24
C VAL A 69 12.21 4.27 14.10
N GLY A 70 12.89 4.58 15.21
CA GLY A 70 13.78 5.73 15.30
C GLY A 70 13.05 7.07 15.36
N ARG A 71 13.71 8.15 14.91
CA ARG A 71 13.19 9.53 15.05
C ARG A 71 12.32 10.03 13.90
N LYS A 72 12.37 9.38 12.74
CA LYS A 72 11.77 9.88 11.49
C LYS A 72 10.87 8.89 10.76
N ALA A 73 10.68 7.70 11.33
CA ALA A 73 9.89 6.66 10.70
C ALA A 73 8.98 5.98 11.72
N PHE A 74 7.85 5.49 11.22
CA PHE A 74 6.96 4.59 11.93
C PHE A 74 6.56 3.46 10.97
N LEU A 75 6.39 2.26 11.52
CA LEU A 75 5.74 1.15 10.86
C LEU A 75 4.26 1.18 11.26
N VAL A 76 3.38 1.00 10.28
CA VAL A 76 1.94 0.87 10.51
C VAL A 76 1.57 -0.57 10.20
N GLU A 77 1.12 -1.29 11.22
CA GLU A 77 0.50 -2.60 11.06
C GLU A 77 -1.02 -2.42 11.05
N VAL A 78 -1.69 -3.01 10.07
CA VAL A 78 -3.14 -2.99 9.95
C VAL A 78 -3.65 -4.40 10.23
N GLY A 79 -4.58 -4.53 11.18
CA GLY A 79 -5.18 -5.81 11.58
C GLY A 79 -6.63 -5.97 11.14
#